data_AF-D6PSJ2-F1
#
_entry.id   AF-D6PSJ2-F1
#
_cell.length_a   1.000
_cell.length_b   1.000
_cell.length_c   1.000
_cell.angle_alpha   90.00
_cell.angle_beta   90.00
_cell.angle_gamma   90.00
#
_symmetry.space_group_name_H-M   'P 1'
#
loop_
_entity.id
_entity.type
_entity.pdbx_description
1 polymer ?
#
loop_
_entity_poly.entity_id
_entity_poly.type
_entity_poly.pdbx_seq_one_letter_code
_entity_poly.pdbx_strand_id
1 'polypeptide(L)'
;ITVAWWQLNSIKNICQEELLPPNSPWTCPGDRVFFDASVIWGLVGPKRIFGSQGNYAAMNWFFLGGALGPVLVWSLHKAFPKRSWIPLVNLPVLLGATAMMPPATAVNYNSWILVGTIFNLFVFRYRKSWWQRYNYVLSAAMDAGVAFMA
;
A
#
# COMPACT_ATOMS: atom_id res chain seq x y z
N ILE A 1 -6.87 -3.25 -20.05
CA ILE A 1 -7.74 -2.10 -20.42
C ILE A 1 -9.09 -2.59 -20.95
N THR A 2 -9.14 -3.57 -21.86
CA THR A 2 -10.41 -4.08 -22.44
C THR A 2 -11.42 -4.59 -21.40
N VAL A 3 -10.97 -5.34 -20.39
CA VAL A 3 -11.84 -5.84 -19.30
C VAL A 3 -12.41 -4.71 -18.45
N ALA A 4 -11.58 -3.74 -18.07
CA ALA A 4 -12.02 -2.57 -17.30
C ALA A 4 -13.05 -1.73 -18.08
N TRP A 5 -12.82 -1.52 -19.38
CA TRP A 5 -13.78 -0.83 -20.25
C TRP A 5 -15.11 -1.58 -20.37
N TRP A 6 -15.05 -2.91 -20.47
CA TRP A 6 -16.24 -3.75 -20.48
C TRP A 6 -17.01 -3.67 -19.16
N GLN A 7 -16.32 -3.67 -18.01
CA GLN A 7 -16.94 -3.53 -16.69
C GLN A 7 -17.65 -2.19 -16.54
N LEU A 8 -17.00 -1.08 -16.93
CA LEU A 8 -17.58 0.27 -16.88
C LEU A 8 -18.84 0.41 -17.74
N ASN A 9 -18.88 -0.26 -18.91
CA ASN A 9 -20.06 -0.23 -19.78
C ASN A 9 -21.18 -1.18 -19.35
N SER A 10 -20.83 -2.34 -18.79
CA SER A 10 -21.79 -3.40 -18.50
C SER A 10 -22.44 -3.23 -17.13
N ILE A 11 -21.71 -2.68 -16.16
CA ILE A 11 -22.18 -2.49 -14.78
C ILE A 11 -22.53 -1.02 -14.57
N LYS A 12 -23.82 -0.71 -14.54
CA LYS A 12 -24.29 0.65 -14.26
C LYS A 12 -23.94 1.05 -12.83
N ASN A 13 -23.48 2.29 -12.65
CA ASN A 13 -23.17 2.87 -11.35
C ASN A 13 -22.10 2.13 -10.53
N ILE A 14 -21.16 1.44 -11.20
CA ILE A 14 -20.11 0.61 -10.56
C ILE A 14 -19.28 1.30 -9.46
N CYS A 15 -19.16 2.63 -9.49
CA CYS A 15 -18.43 3.41 -8.49
C CYS A 15 -19.32 4.12 -7.44
N GLN A 16 -20.64 4.00 -7.56
CA GLN A 16 -21.63 4.63 -6.67
C GLN A 16 -22.30 3.57 -5.78
N GLU A 17 -21.69 3.31 -4.62
CA GLU A 17 -22.13 2.30 -3.64
C GLU A 17 -23.60 2.45 -3.23
N GLU A 18 -24.13 3.68 -3.17
CA GLU A 18 -25.54 3.94 -2.78
C GLU A 18 -26.56 3.45 -3.82
N LEU A 19 -26.17 3.41 -5.09
CA LEU A 19 -27.03 2.98 -6.20
C LEU A 19 -26.78 1.53 -6.60
N LEU A 20 -25.80 0.86 -5.98
CA LEU A 20 -25.48 -0.53 -6.24
C LEU A 20 -26.42 -1.44 -5.43
N PRO A 21 -26.75 -2.63 -5.96
CA PRO A 21 -27.44 -3.65 -5.17
C PRO A 21 -26.66 -3.95 -3.88
N PRO A 22 -27.32 -4.20 -2.75
CA PRO A 22 -26.66 -4.40 -1.45
C PRO A 22 -25.67 -5.58 -1.40
N ASN A 23 -25.76 -6.50 -2.38
CA ASN A 23 -24.84 -7.64 -2.51
C ASN A 23 -23.87 -7.49 -3.69
N SER A 24 -23.68 -6.29 -4.25
CA SER A 24 -22.75 -6.10 -5.36
C SER A 24 -21.30 -6.16 -4.85
N PRO A 25 -20.44 -7.04 -5.40
CA PRO A 25 -19.03 -7.10 -5.04
C PRO A 25 -18.22 -5.95 -5.67
N TRP A 26 -18.81 -5.23 -6.63
CA TRP A 26 -18.11 -4.24 -7.43
C TRP A 26 -18.01 -2.88 -6.75
N THR A 27 -16.79 -2.40 -6.57
CA THR A 27 -16.46 -1.09 -6.02
C THR A 27 -15.29 -0.46 -6.78
N CYS A 28 -15.15 0.87 -6.72
CA CYS A 28 -14.05 1.61 -7.35
C CYS A 28 -13.20 2.38 -6.32
N PRO A 29 -12.50 1.70 -5.40
CA PRO A 29 -11.78 2.38 -4.33
C PRO A 29 -10.60 3.22 -4.86
N GLY A 30 -9.90 2.74 -5.90
CA GLY A 30 -8.80 3.47 -6.52
C GLY A 30 -9.23 4.77 -7.18
N ASP A 31 -10.32 4.74 -7.95
CA ASP A 31 -10.83 5.93 -8.64
C ASP A 31 -11.38 6.98 -7.67
N ARG A 32 -11.99 6.55 -6.56
CA ARG A 32 -12.41 7.46 -5.48
C ARG A 32 -11.21 8.20 -4.87
N VAL A 33 -10.14 7.49 -4.53
CA VAL A 33 -8.92 8.11 -4.00
C VAL A 33 -8.31 9.09 -5.00
N PHE A 34 -8.30 8.74 -6.28
CA PHE A 34 -7.79 9.62 -7.33
C PHE A 34 -8.64 10.89 -7.50
N PHE A 35 -9.96 10.76 -7.42
CA PHE A 35 -10.88 11.89 -7.44
C PHE A 35 -10.67 12.80 -6.22
N ASP A 36 -10.61 12.25 -5.01
CA ASP A 36 -10.37 13.01 -3.77
C ASP A 36 -9.03 13.76 -3.83
N ALA A 37 -7.98 13.10 -4.33
CA ALA A 37 -6.68 13.74 -4.56
C ALA A 37 -6.80 14.92 -5.53
N SER A 38 -7.55 14.76 -6.62
CA SER A 38 -7.78 15.83 -7.60
C SER A 38 -8.52 17.02 -6.99
N VAL A 39 -9.48 16.79 -6.11
CA VAL A 39 -10.19 17.86 -5.38
C VAL A 39 -9.27 18.58 -4.40
N ILE A 40 -8.47 17.83 -3.63
CA ILE A 40 -7.52 18.39 -2.66
C ILE A 40 -6.49 19.27 -3.35
N TRP A 41 -5.83 18.75 -4.39
CA TRP A 41 -4.71 19.43 -5.04
C TRP A 41 -5.15 20.45 -6.10
N GLY A 42 -6.30 20.23 -6.75
CA GLY A 42 -6.80 21.09 -7.83
C GLY A 42 -7.77 22.17 -7.36
N LEU A 43 -8.80 21.81 -6.58
CA LEU A 43 -9.89 22.73 -6.22
C LEU A 43 -9.65 23.46 -4.91
N VAL A 44 -9.30 22.74 -3.84
CA VAL A 44 -9.12 23.32 -2.49
C VAL A 44 -7.77 24.02 -2.36
N GLY A 45 -6.73 23.37 -2.89
CA GLY A 45 -5.36 23.84 -2.86
C GLY A 45 -4.65 23.59 -1.52
N PRO A 46 -3.30 23.55 -1.53
CA PRO A 46 -2.51 23.13 -0.38
C PRO A 46 -2.64 24.07 0.84
N LYS A 47 -2.92 25.36 0.64
CA LYS A 47 -3.02 26.34 1.72
C LYS A 47 -4.16 26.06 2.70
N ARG A 48 -5.27 25.47 2.22
CA ARG A 48 -6.45 25.15 3.05
C ARG A 48 -6.44 23.74 3.62
N ILE A 49 -5.51 22.88 3.18
CA ILE A 49 -5.38 21.52 3.69
C ILE A 49 -4.14 21.41 4.59
N PHE A 50 -2.97 21.81 4.06
CA PHE A 50 -1.66 21.70 4.71
C PHE A 50 -1.10 23.04 5.22
N GLY A 51 -1.76 24.16 4.91
CA GLY A 51 -1.36 25.50 5.37
C GLY A 51 -1.97 25.88 6.70
N SER A 52 -1.79 27.14 7.11
CA SER A 52 -2.25 27.66 8.40
C SER A 52 -3.77 27.66 8.62
N GLN A 53 -4.55 27.52 7.54
CA GLN A 53 -6.01 27.47 7.57
C GLN A 53 -6.56 26.04 7.50
N GLY A 54 -5.69 25.04 7.41
CA GLY A 54 -6.06 23.63 7.28
C GLY A 54 -5.77 22.81 8.53
N ASN A 55 -6.49 21.71 8.69
CA ASN A 55 -6.33 20.79 9.83
C ASN A 55 -5.10 19.87 9.71
N TYR A 56 -4.48 19.77 8.51
CA TYR A 56 -3.38 18.84 8.24
C TYR A 56 -2.00 19.53 8.16
N ALA A 57 -1.84 20.71 8.76
CA ALA A 57 -0.55 21.42 8.77
C ALA A 57 0.59 20.61 9.42
N ALA A 58 0.26 19.77 10.41
CA ALA A 58 1.20 18.87 11.06
C ALA A 58 1.82 17.83 10.11
N MET A 59 1.15 17.50 9.00
CA MET A 59 1.63 16.53 8.03
C MET A 59 2.95 16.96 7.37
N ASN A 60 3.22 18.26 7.30
CA ASN A 60 4.47 18.77 6.73
C ASN A 60 5.72 18.38 7.55
N TRP A 61 5.56 18.05 8.85
CA TRP A 61 6.68 17.56 9.67
C TRP A 61 7.19 16.18 9.24
N PHE A 62 6.39 15.40 8.52
CA PHE A 62 6.86 14.13 7.97
C PHE A 62 7.94 14.30 6.90
N PHE A 63 8.03 15.47 6.23
CA PHE A 63 9.16 15.75 5.35
C PHE A 63 10.48 15.83 6.12
N LEU A 64 10.45 16.46 7.31
CA LEU A 64 11.62 16.51 8.20
C LEU A 64 11.91 15.11 8.77
N GLY A 65 10.88 14.35 9.14
CA GLY A 65 11.05 12.95 9.55
C GLY A 65 11.71 12.09 8.47
N GLY A 66 11.29 12.25 7.22
CA GLY A 66 11.87 11.56 6.06
C GLY A 66 13.31 11.98 5.78
N ALA A 67 13.65 13.26 5.94
CA ALA A 67 15.02 13.75 5.78
C ALA A 67 15.95 13.29 6.92
N LEU A 68 15.43 13.25 8.15
CA LEU A 68 16.20 12.83 9.33
C LEU A 68 16.38 11.31 9.40
N GLY A 69 15.43 10.53 8.86
CA GLY A 69 15.45 9.07 8.91
C GLY A 69 16.78 8.43 8.45
N PRO A 70 17.26 8.71 7.22
CA PRO A 70 18.53 8.19 6.73
C PRO A 70 19.73 8.63 7.58
N VAL A 71 19.72 9.85 8.10
CA VAL A 71 20.78 10.39 8.98
C VAL A 71 20.81 9.62 10.31
N LEU A 72 19.64 9.28 10.87
CA LEU A 72 19.56 8.46 12.08
C LEU A 72 20.10 7.04 11.84
N VAL A 73 19.75 6.40 10.72
CA VAL A 73 20.27 5.07 10.36
C VAL A 73 21.79 5.10 10.16
N TRP A 74 22.31 6.12 9.48
CA TRP A 74 23.76 6.31 9.32
C TRP A 74 24.47 6.49 10.66
N SER A 75 23.88 7.29 11.57
CA SER A 75 24.42 7.53 12.91
C SER A 75 24.47 6.24 13.74
N LEU A 76 23.40 5.45 13.70
CA LEU A 76 23.31 4.16 14.39
C LEU A 76 24.30 3.13 13.84
N HIS A 77 24.51 3.11 12.52
CA HIS A 77 25.53 2.27 11.89
C HIS A 77 26.94 2.63 12.40
N LYS A 78 27.24 3.92 12.56
CA LYS A 78 28.55 4.39 13.06
C LYS A 78 28.75 4.09 14.56
N ALA A 79 27.69 4.18 15.36
CA ALA A 79 27.74 3.90 16.80
C ALA A 79 27.83 2.39 17.13
N PHE A 80 27.23 1.53 16.30
CA PHE A 80 27.19 0.07 16.52
C PHE A 80 27.79 -0.73 15.35
N PRO A 81 29.12 -0.63 15.10
CA PRO A 81 29.77 -1.31 13.99
C PRO A 81 29.73 -2.84 14.08
N LYS A 82 29.43 -3.39 15.27
CA LYS A 82 29.34 -4.85 15.49
C LYS A 82 28.01 -5.47 15.03
N ARG A 83 27.00 -4.68 14.64
CA ARG A 83 25.67 -5.18 14.24
C ARG A 83 25.42 -5.01 12.74
N SER A 84 25.61 -6.12 12.02
CA SER A 84 25.43 -6.23 10.57
C SER A 84 23.98 -6.08 10.07
N TRP A 85 22.98 -6.08 10.94
CA TRP A 85 21.57 -5.94 10.55
C TRP A 85 21.10 -4.48 10.42
N ILE A 86 21.75 -3.53 11.12
CA ILE A 86 21.42 -2.11 11.07
C ILE A 86 21.54 -1.50 9.65
N PRO A 87 22.59 -1.79 8.86
CA PRO A 87 22.67 -1.28 7.49
C PRO A 87 21.66 -1.94 6.52
N LEU A 88 20.99 -3.03 6.90
CA LEU A 88 19.95 -3.66 6.08
C LEU A 88 18.58 -2.96 6.22
N VAL A 89 18.42 -2.08 7.21
CA VAL A 89 17.16 -1.35 7.45
C VAL A 89 17.06 -0.17 6.49
N ASN A 90 16.27 -0.34 5.43
CA ASN A 90 16.00 0.72 4.46
C ASN A 90 14.73 1.49 4.83
N LEU A 91 14.89 2.59 5.56
CA LEU A 91 13.79 3.50 5.92
C LEU A 91 12.94 3.95 4.72
N PRO A 92 13.50 4.34 3.56
CA PRO A 92 12.69 4.70 2.39
C PRO A 92 11.80 3.56 1.91
N VAL A 93 12.27 2.31 1.98
CA VAL A 93 11.48 1.13 1.59
C VAL A 93 10.35 0.90 2.60
N LEU A 94 10.62 1.06 3.90
CA LEU A 94 9.61 0.92 4.94
C LEU A 94 8.52 1.99 4.86
N LEU A 95 8.89 3.25 4.63
CA LEU A 95 7.94 4.36 4.47
C LEU A 95 7.20 4.28 3.13
N GLY A 96 7.86 3.80 2.08
CA GLY A 96 7.24 3.58 0.77
C GLY A 96 6.27 2.40 0.75
N ALA A 97 6.48 1.41 1.63
CA ALA A 97 5.59 0.24 1.72
C ALA A 97 4.14 0.62 2.01
N THR A 98 3.90 1.74 2.71
CA THR A 98 2.55 2.21 3.06
C THR A 98 1.92 3.13 2.00
N ALA A 99 2.58 3.34 0.85
CA ALA A 99 2.12 4.29 -0.17
C ALA A 99 0.78 3.90 -0.84
N MET A 100 0.37 2.63 -0.76
CA MET A 100 -0.93 2.16 -1.27
C MET A 100 -2.09 2.40 -0.29
N MET A 101 -1.83 3.07 0.85
CA MET A 101 -2.85 3.45 1.82
C MET A 101 -3.26 4.92 1.59
N PRO A 102 -4.51 5.21 1.20
CA PRO A 102 -5.58 4.37 0.63
C PRO A 102 -5.35 4.11 -0.88
N PRO A 103 -5.88 3.04 -1.51
CA PRO A 103 -7.11 2.29 -1.17
C PRO A 103 -6.94 1.04 -0.31
N ALA A 104 -5.72 0.56 -0.06
CA ALA A 104 -5.51 -0.64 0.73
C ALA A 104 -5.89 -0.41 2.20
N THR A 105 -6.72 -1.30 2.77
CA THR A 105 -7.17 -1.20 4.17
C THR A 105 -6.16 -1.80 5.13
N ALA A 106 -6.34 -1.58 6.43
CA ALA A 106 -5.50 -2.18 7.47
C ALA A 106 -5.47 -3.72 7.39
N VAL A 107 -6.57 -4.36 6.99
CA VAL A 107 -6.63 -5.81 6.81
C VAL A 107 -5.70 -6.27 5.68
N ASN A 108 -5.62 -5.53 4.58
CA ASN A 108 -4.71 -5.85 3.48
C ASN A 108 -3.24 -5.83 3.95
N TYR A 109 -2.85 -4.82 4.74
CA TYR A 109 -1.49 -4.72 5.28
C TYR A 109 -1.18 -5.79 6.32
N ASN A 110 -2.10 -6.06 7.24
CA ASN A 110 -1.91 -7.10 8.26
C ASN A 110 -1.76 -8.48 7.61
N SER A 111 -2.61 -8.79 6.62
CA SER A 111 -2.52 -10.01 5.83
C SER A 111 -1.21 -10.08 5.03
N TRP A 112 -0.79 -8.98 4.40
CA TRP A 112 0.48 -8.92 3.68
C TRP A 112 1.68 -9.16 4.58
N ILE A 113 1.72 -8.55 5.77
CA ILE A 113 2.79 -8.78 6.76
C ILE A 113 2.80 -10.24 7.22
N LEU A 114 1.64 -10.80 7.53
CA LEU A 114 1.53 -12.19 8.01
C LEU A 114 1.97 -13.19 6.93
N VAL A 115 1.38 -13.11 5.74
CA VAL A 115 1.70 -14.01 4.62
C VAL A 115 3.14 -13.79 4.17
N GLY A 116 3.58 -12.54 4.06
CA GLY A 116 4.97 -12.19 3.73
C GLY A 116 5.97 -12.77 4.73
N THR A 117 5.68 -12.71 6.03
CA THR A 117 6.54 -13.29 7.08
C THR A 117 6.59 -14.81 6.96
N ILE A 118 5.45 -15.48 6.77
CA ILE A 118 5.39 -16.94 6.65
C ILE A 118 6.19 -17.40 5.42
N PHE A 119 5.94 -16.82 4.25
CA PHE A 119 6.57 -17.29 3.02
C PHE A 119 8.03 -16.84 2.88
N ASN A 120 8.35 -15.59 3.20
CA ASN A 120 9.70 -15.05 2.99
C ASN A 120 10.67 -15.32 4.15
N LEU A 121 10.19 -15.59 5.37
CA LEU A 121 11.08 -15.92 6.50
C LEU A 121 11.04 -17.40 6.87
N PHE A 122 9.84 -17.97 7.10
CA PHE A 122 9.74 -19.37 7.50
C PHE A 122 9.96 -20.32 6.31
N VAL A 123 9.11 -20.26 5.29
CA VAL A 123 9.17 -21.21 4.17
C VAL A 123 10.49 -21.09 3.41
N PHE A 124 10.99 -19.87 3.20
CA PHE A 124 12.29 -19.65 2.58
C PHE A 124 13.44 -20.33 3.34
N ARG A 125 13.42 -20.31 4.69
CA ARG A 125 14.49 -20.89 5.52
C ARG A 125 14.41 -22.41 5.63
N TYR A 126 13.21 -22.98 5.72
CA TYR A 126 13.03 -24.43 5.91
C TYR A 126 12.91 -25.21 4.59
N ARG A 127 12.40 -24.61 3.50
CA ARG A 127 12.08 -25.28 2.22
C ARG A 127 12.44 -24.42 1.01
N LYS A 128 13.69 -23.95 0.95
CA LYS A 128 14.18 -23.04 -0.10
C LYS A 128 13.95 -23.52 -1.53
N SER A 129 14.18 -24.81 -1.82
CA SER A 129 14.01 -25.37 -3.17
C SER A 129 12.56 -25.35 -3.65
N TRP A 130 11.61 -25.58 -2.73
CA TRP A 130 10.18 -25.46 -3.02
C TRP A 130 9.80 -24.00 -3.25
N TRP A 131 10.27 -23.10 -2.38
CA TRP A 131 9.96 -21.68 -2.47
C TRP A 131 10.39 -21.08 -3.81
N GLN A 132 11.63 -21.37 -4.25
CA GLN A 132 12.14 -20.85 -5.53
C GLN A 132 11.34 -21.31 -6.75
N ARG A 133 10.73 -22.50 -6.69
CA ARG A 133 9.98 -23.08 -7.82
C ARG A 133 8.51 -22.69 -7.83
N TYR A 134 7.87 -22.59 -6.66
CA TYR A 134 6.41 -22.52 -6.56
C TYR A 134 5.86 -21.22 -5.98
N ASN A 135 6.67 -20.36 -5.36
CA ASN A 135 6.16 -19.15 -4.70
C ASN A 135 5.44 -18.21 -5.67
N TYR A 136 5.98 -18.00 -6.87
CA TYR A 136 5.32 -17.19 -7.91
C TYR A 136 4.02 -17.80 -8.41
N VAL A 137 3.98 -19.13 -8.60
CA VAL A 137 2.77 -19.84 -9.04
C VAL A 137 1.68 -19.75 -7.97
N LEU A 138 2.06 -19.88 -6.69
CA LEU A 138 1.12 -19.73 -5.58
C LEU A 138 0.57 -18.30 -5.49
N SER A 139 1.41 -17.28 -5.71
CA SER A 139 0.95 -15.88 -5.77
C SER A 139 -0.11 -15.70 -6.85
N ALA A 140 0.14 -16.17 -8.08
CA ALA A 140 -0.83 -16.08 -9.17
C ALA A 140 -2.11 -16.88 -8.88
N ALA A 141 -2.00 -18.04 -8.21
CA ALA A 141 -3.16 -18.83 -7.80
C ALA A 141 -4.01 -18.12 -6.73
N MET A 142 -3.39 -17.40 -5.79
CA MET A 142 -4.11 -16.60 -4.80
C MET A 142 -4.82 -15.41 -5.46
N ASP A 143 -4.17 -14.71 -6.39
CA ASP A 143 -4.78 -13.60 -7.13
C ASP A 143 -6.00 -14.07 -7.94
N ALA A 144 -5.89 -15.22 -8.61
CA ALA A 144 -7.01 -15.84 -9.31
C ALA A 144 -8.10 -16.30 -8.34
N GLY A 145 -7.74 -16.89 -7.20
CA GLY A 145 -8.69 -17.34 -6.19
C GLY A 145 -9.55 -16.22 -5.62
N VAL A 146 -8.96 -15.05 -5.35
CA VAL A 146 -9.71 -13.86 -4.91
C VAL A 146 -10.68 -13.40 -6.00
N ALA A 147 -10.28 -13.45 -7.27
CA ALA A 147 -11.16 -13.10 -8.38
C ALA A 147 -12.36 -14.03 -8.57
N PHE A 148 -12.27 -15.30 -8.13
CA PHE A 148 -13.39 -16.26 -8.18
C PHE A 148 -14.28 -16.24 -6.92
N MET A 149 -13.77 -15.75 -5.78
CA MET A 149 -14.55 -15.64 -4.54
C MET A 149 -15.39 -14.37 -4.47
N ALA A 150 -15.03 -13.33 -5.23
CA ALA A 150 -15.78 -12.08 -5.38
C ALA A 150 -16.96 -12.26 -6.35
#